data_AF-A0A957JRV0-F1
#
_entry.id   AF-A0A957JRV0-F1
#
_cell.length_a   1.000
_cell.length_b   1.000
_cell.length_c   1.000
_cell.angle_alpha   90.00
_cell.angle_beta   90.00
_cell.angle_gamma   90.00
#
_symmetry.space_group_name_H-M   'P 1'
#
loop_
_entity.id
_entity.type
_entity.pdbx_description
1 polymer ?
#
loop_
_entity_poly.entity_id
_entity_poly.type
_entity_poly.pdbx_seq_one_letter_code
_entity_poly.pdbx_strand_id
1 'polypeptide(L)'
;MNKTTPPQFNYGGQAVIEGVMMRGSKALSVAVRNPVGDIVVHTEPLNQHIYGGRLARLPFLRGLTLLWDALGLGIKSLMFSAEVALDEDGEKSKATSNGAEASKVFEGPMQWGMVLFSLSFSILLFFVLPTFLADLVGGWLGITSQIVTNLIEGVVRLLLLVGYVWGIGLMEDVKRLYRYHGAEHKTINAYEAGAEL
;
A
#
# COMPACT_ATOMS: atom_id res chain seq x y z
N MET A 1 11.34 -25.68 31.27
CA MET A 1 11.98 -24.87 30.21
C MET A 1 11.50 -23.44 30.34
N ASN A 2 12.36 -22.53 30.79
CA ASN A 2 12.04 -21.10 30.84
C ASN A 2 11.97 -20.60 29.39
N LYS A 3 10.75 -20.38 28.88
CA LYS A 3 10.55 -19.60 27.66
C LYS A 3 10.92 -18.16 28.01
N THR A 4 12.14 -17.75 27.65
CA THR A 4 12.50 -16.34 27.66
C THR A 4 11.57 -15.65 26.67
N THR A 5 10.58 -14.91 27.18
CA THR A 5 9.67 -14.13 26.34
C THR A 5 10.53 -13.18 25.50
N PRO A 6 10.54 -13.32 24.16
CA PRO A 6 11.28 -12.38 23.33
C PRO A 6 10.73 -10.98 23.60
N PRO A 7 11.58 -9.93 23.56
CA PRO A 7 11.12 -8.56 23.74
C PRO A 7 9.93 -8.29 22.80
N GLN A 8 8.82 -7.81 23.35
CA GLN A 8 7.62 -7.48 22.58
C GLN A 8 7.96 -6.35 21.61
N PHE A 9 8.24 -6.71 20.37
CA PHE A 9 8.35 -5.79 19.26
C PHE A 9 7.06 -5.89 18.46
N ASN A 10 6.48 -4.73 18.16
CA ASN A 10 5.32 -4.66 17.29
C ASN A 10 5.78 -4.94 15.86
N TYR A 11 5.19 -5.95 15.24
CA TYR A 11 5.30 -6.20 13.82
C TYR A 11 4.17 -5.47 13.11
N GLY A 12 4.45 -4.98 11.91
CA GLY A 12 3.43 -4.47 11.01
C GLY A 12 3.69 -5.01 9.62
N GLY A 13 2.72 -4.90 8.74
CA GLY A 13 2.91 -5.31 7.37
C GLY A 13 2.07 -4.51 6.40
N GLN A 14 2.11 -4.98 5.16
CA GLN A 14 1.30 -4.49 4.07
C GLN A 14 1.08 -5.64 3.09
N ALA A 15 -0.14 -5.81 2.60
CA ALA A 15 -0.38 -6.66 1.44
C ALA A 15 0.26 -6.04 0.19
N VAL A 16 0.90 -6.89 -0.61
CA VAL A 16 1.46 -6.53 -1.92
C VAL A 16 0.91 -7.45 -2.99
N ILE A 17 1.23 -7.21 -4.27
CA ILE A 17 0.72 -8.02 -5.38
C ILE A 17 1.26 -9.45 -5.19
N GLU A 18 0.37 -10.43 -5.14
CA GLU A 18 0.71 -11.84 -4.88
C GLU A 18 1.54 -12.12 -3.61
N GLY A 19 1.47 -11.26 -2.60
CA GLY A 19 2.34 -11.43 -1.44
C GLY A 19 2.06 -10.54 -0.24
N VAL A 20 2.97 -10.60 0.73
CA VAL A 20 2.94 -9.80 1.94
C VAL A 20 4.31 -9.22 2.25
N MET A 21 4.33 -7.96 2.67
CA MET A 21 5.47 -7.32 3.30
C MET A 21 5.28 -7.35 4.82
N MET A 22 6.31 -7.78 5.53
CA MET A 22 6.40 -7.74 6.99
C MET A 22 7.58 -6.88 7.42
N ARG A 23 7.32 -5.96 8.35
CA ARG A 23 8.30 -5.03 8.91
C ARG A 23 8.49 -5.34 10.40
N GLY A 24 9.71 -5.72 10.75
CA GLY A 24 10.15 -5.85 12.13
C GLY A 24 10.92 -4.63 12.63
N SER A 25 11.62 -4.76 13.75
CA SER A 25 12.42 -3.67 14.34
C SER A 25 13.76 -3.43 13.64
N LYS A 26 14.28 -4.43 12.91
CA LYS A 26 15.62 -4.40 12.30
C LYS A 26 15.63 -4.64 10.79
N ALA A 27 14.59 -5.27 10.26
CA ALA A 27 14.52 -5.67 8.87
C ALA A 27 13.09 -5.61 8.37
N LEU A 28 12.97 -5.44 7.06
CA LEU A 28 11.75 -5.61 6.29
C LEU A 28 11.94 -6.80 5.36
N SER A 29 10.91 -7.63 5.25
CA SER A 29 10.90 -8.80 4.38
C SER A 29 9.63 -8.79 3.53
N VAL A 30 9.77 -9.02 2.24
CA VAL A 30 8.66 -9.13 1.28
C VAL A 30 8.70 -10.53 0.69
N ALA A 31 7.60 -11.26 0.82
CA ALA A 31 7.43 -12.60 0.26
C ALA A 31 6.32 -12.56 -0.80
N VAL A 32 6.65 -12.93 -2.03
CA VAL A 32 5.77 -12.82 -3.20
C VAL A 32 5.74 -14.15 -3.95
N ARG A 33 4.56 -14.58 -4.37
CA ARG A 33 4.37 -15.75 -5.22
C ARG A 33 4.57 -15.34 -6.69
N ASN A 34 5.46 -16.01 -7.40
CA ASN A 34 5.63 -15.83 -8.86
C ASN A 34 4.54 -16.61 -9.64
N PRO A 35 4.40 -16.39 -10.97
CA PRO A 35 3.44 -17.13 -11.80
C PRO A 35 3.61 -18.65 -11.81
N VAL A 36 4.84 -19.14 -11.60
CA VAL A 36 5.18 -20.58 -11.53
C VAL A 36 4.70 -21.21 -10.20
N GLY A 37 4.46 -20.40 -9.17
CA GLY A 37 3.96 -20.80 -7.86
C GLY A 37 5.02 -20.82 -6.75
N ASP A 38 6.28 -20.50 -7.06
CA ASP A 38 7.37 -20.37 -6.10
C ASP A 38 7.26 -19.07 -5.30
N ILE A 39 7.79 -19.07 -4.07
CA ILE A 39 7.84 -17.88 -3.22
C ILE A 39 9.23 -17.25 -3.32
N VAL A 40 9.27 -16.02 -3.83
CA VAL A 40 10.47 -15.18 -3.88
C VAL A 40 10.46 -14.26 -2.66
N VAL A 41 11.54 -14.27 -1.89
CA VAL A 41 11.68 -13.47 -0.67
C VAL A 41 12.80 -12.45 -0.84
N HIS A 42 12.48 -11.18 -0.60
CA HIS A 42 13.45 -10.10 -0.51
C HIS A 42 13.49 -9.56 0.92
N THR A 43 14.67 -9.53 1.53
CA THR A 43 14.85 -8.99 2.89
C THR A 43 15.89 -7.89 2.88
N GLU A 44 15.56 -6.76 3.49
CA GLU A 44 16.46 -5.63 3.63
C GLU A 44 16.55 -5.14 5.09
N PRO A 45 17.73 -4.73 5.56
CA PRO A 45 17.88 -4.15 6.88
C PRO A 45 17.25 -2.74 6.93
N LEU A 46 16.52 -2.45 8.00
CA LEU A 46 15.98 -1.11 8.25
C LEU A 46 17.10 -0.18 8.73
N ASN A 47 17.20 0.99 8.11
CA ASN A 47 18.23 1.96 8.45
C ASN A 47 17.93 2.63 9.80
N GLN A 48 18.65 2.21 10.85
CA GLN A 48 18.49 2.73 12.21
C GLN A 48 18.74 4.25 12.33
N HIS A 49 19.45 4.86 11.38
CA HIS A 49 19.75 6.29 11.40
C HIS A 49 18.51 7.16 11.22
N ILE A 50 17.50 6.69 10.47
CA ILE A 50 16.24 7.41 10.25
C ILE A 50 15.44 7.51 11.56
N TYR A 51 15.63 6.54 12.47
CA TYR A 51 14.89 6.43 13.72
C TYR A 51 15.61 7.05 14.93
N GLY A 52 16.93 7.30 14.82
CA GLY A 52 17.76 7.83 15.92
C GLY A 52 18.13 9.32 15.82
N GLY A 53 17.83 9.98 14.70
CA GLY A 53 18.23 11.37 14.44
C GLY A 53 17.59 12.41 15.37
N ARG A 54 18.19 13.60 15.46
CA ARG A 54 17.63 14.76 16.21
C ARG A 54 16.21 15.13 15.75
N LEU A 55 15.91 15.01 14.46
CA LEU A 55 14.59 15.31 13.89
C LEU A 55 13.54 14.26 14.29
N ALA A 56 13.93 12.99 14.39
CA ALA A 56 13.05 11.89 14.80
C ALA A 56 12.64 11.95 16.28
N ARG A 57 13.18 12.89 17.07
CA ARG A 57 12.76 13.14 18.46
C ARG A 57 11.66 14.18 18.61
N LEU A 58 11.40 15.00 17.59
CA LEU A 58 10.35 16.03 17.61
C LEU A 58 9.03 15.39 17.13
N PRO A 59 7.91 15.48 17.87
CA PRO A 59 6.71 14.67 17.61
C PRO A 59 6.14 14.83 16.19
N PHE A 60 6.06 16.05 15.67
CA PHE A 60 5.56 16.31 14.31
C PHE A 60 6.53 15.82 13.23
N LEU A 61 7.82 16.18 13.35
CA LEU A 61 8.84 15.79 12.37
C LEU A 61 9.10 14.29 12.39
N ARG A 62 9.04 13.65 13.56
CA ARG A 62 9.09 12.21 13.73
C ARG A 62 7.99 11.51 12.93
N GLY A 63 6.76 12.01 13.03
CA GLY A 63 5.63 11.48 12.25
C GLY A 63 5.90 11.57 10.75
N LEU A 64 6.38 12.72 10.28
CA LEU A 64 6.69 12.93 8.86
C LEU A 64 7.83 12.03 8.36
N THR A 65 8.92 11.90 9.12
CA THR A 65 10.05 11.03 8.73
C THR A 65 9.65 9.56 8.71
N LEU A 66 8.83 9.12 9.67
CA LEU A 66 8.32 7.75 9.71
C LEU A 66 7.34 7.46 8.57
N LEU A 67 6.45 8.41 8.26
CA LEU A 67 5.52 8.30 7.15
C LEU A 67 6.26 8.22 5.81
N TRP A 68 7.28 9.07 5.62
CA TRP A 68 8.09 9.07 4.41
C TRP A 68 8.84 7.75 4.22
N ASP A 69 9.44 7.24 5.28
CA ASP A 69 10.14 5.94 5.25
C ASP A 69 9.16 4.79 4.95
N ALA A 70 8.01 4.76 5.63
CA ALA A 70 6.98 3.75 5.38
C ALA A 70 6.43 3.81 3.95
N LEU A 71 6.20 5.01 3.41
CA LEU A 71 5.76 5.20 2.02
C LEU A 71 6.83 4.70 1.03
N GLY A 72 8.09 5.08 1.24
CA GLY A 72 9.19 4.64 0.37
C GLY A 72 9.37 3.12 0.36
N LEU A 73 9.39 2.50 1.55
CA LEU A 73 9.46 1.04 1.70
C LEU A 73 8.23 0.34 1.11
N GLY A 74 7.03 0.90 1.30
CA GLY A 74 5.79 0.39 0.74
C GLY A 74 5.79 0.42 -0.79
N ILE A 75 6.19 1.54 -1.40
CA ILE A 75 6.32 1.67 -2.86
C ILE A 75 7.35 0.67 -3.39
N LYS A 76 8.53 0.57 -2.75
CA LYS A 76 9.58 -0.37 -3.14
C LYS A 76 9.07 -1.83 -3.09
N SER A 77 8.35 -2.18 -2.04
CA SER A 77 7.76 -3.51 -1.87
C SER A 77 6.71 -3.81 -2.94
N LEU A 78 5.87 -2.83 -3.30
CA LEU A 78 4.90 -2.95 -4.38
C LEU A 78 5.58 -3.14 -5.74
N MET A 79 6.63 -2.38 -6.04
CA MET A 79 7.40 -2.52 -7.29
C MET A 79 8.08 -3.87 -7.39
N PHE A 80 8.74 -4.31 -6.32
CA PHE A 80 9.31 -5.67 -6.25
C PHE A 80 8.23 -6.74 -6.49
N SER A 81 7.06 -6.61 -5.86
CA SER A 81 5.97 -7.57 -6.04
C SER A 81 5.38 -7.59 -7.45
N ALA A 82 5.31 -6.42 -8.11
CA ALA A 82 4.86 -6.33 -9.48
C ALA A 82 5.85 -6.99 -10.45
N GLU A 83 7.15 -6.78 -10.22
CA GLU A 83 8.21 -7.40 -11.02
C GLU A 83 8.16 -8.94 -10.91
N VAL A 84 8.09 -9.48 -9.69
CA VAL A 84 7.97 -10.93 -9.46
C VAL A 84 6.69 -11.49 -10.06
N ALA A 85 5.57 -10.78 -9.96
CA ALA A 85 4.28 -11.22 -10.51
C ALA A 85 4.25 -11.24 -12.06
N LEU A 86 5.14 -10.49 -12.72
CA LEU A 86 5.28 -10.45 -14.19
C LEU A 86 6.42 -11.34 -14.71
N ASP A 87 7.20 -11.97 -13.83
CA ASP A 87 8.34 -12.83 -14.19
C ASP A 87 7.87 -14.24 -14.57
N GLU A 88 7.43 -14.41 -15.81
CA GLU A 88 6.89 -15.67 -16.35
C GLU A 88 7.93 -16.80 -16.45
N ASP A 89 9.20 -16.47 -16.69
CA ASP A 89 10.29 -17.45 -16.89
C ASP A 89 11.03 -17.80 -15.58
N GLY A 90 10.79 -17.06 -14.50
CA GLY A 90 11.48 -17.25 -13.21
C GLY A 90 12.99 -16.99 -13.24
N GLU A 91 13.53 -16.53 -14.37
CA GLU A 91 14.95 -16.26 -14.57
C GLU A 91 15.36 -14.87 -14.05
N LYS A 92 14.45 -13.89 -14.06
CA LYS A 92 14.76 -12.51 -13.65
C LYS A 92 14.81 -12.36 -12.13
N SER A 93 13.99 -13.11 -11.38
CA SER A 93 13.92 -13.06 -9.92
C SER A 93 15.17 -13.57 -9.19
N LYS A 94 16.05 -14.34 -9.86
CA LYS A 94 17.31 -14.83 -9.25
C LYS A 94 18.44 -13.81 -9.32
N ALA A 95 18.30 -12.77 -10.14
CA ALA A 95 19.34 -11.78 -10.38
C ALA A 95 18.81 -10.39 -10.05
N THR A 96 18.78 -10.02 -8.76
CA THR A 96 19.24 -8.72 -8.23
C THR A 96 18.61 -8.43 -6.86
N SER A 97 19.40 -8.64 -5.83
CA SER A 97 19.16 -8.26 -4.44
C SER A 97 19.50 -6.78 -4.16
N ASN A 98 19.31 -5.89 -5.13
CA ASN A 98 19.56 -4.46 -4.95
C ASN A 98 18.34 -3.71 -5.49
N GLY A 99 17.66 -2.94 -4.63
CA GLY A 99 16.48 -2.13 -4.98
C GLY A 99 16.71 -1.02 -6.02
N ALA A 100 17.73 -1.12 -6.86
CA ALA A 100 18.06 -0.26 -7.98
C ALA A 100 17.29 -0.60 -9.27
N GLU A 101 16.65 -1.78 -9.37
CA GLU A 101 15.80 -2.13 -10.52
C GLU A 101 14.39 -1.51 -10.42
N ALA A 102 13.87 -1.28 -9.20
CA ALA A 102 12.60 -0.57 -9.00
C ALA A 102 12.62 0.87 -9.59
N SER A 103 13.81 1.48 -9.73
CA SER A 103 13.99 2.77 -10.41
C SER A 103 13.81 2.71 -11.93
N LYS A 104 13.97 1.53 -12.56
CA LYS A 104 13.80 1.38 -14.02
C LYS A 104 12.35 1.35 -14.48
N VAL A 105 11.42 1.12 -13.55
CA VAL A 105 9.96 1.17 -13.79
C VAL A 105 9.47 2.58 -14.16
N PHE A 106 10.31 3.62 -14.02
CA PHE A 106 9.98 5.02 -14.35
C PHE A 106 10.94 5.67 -15.38
N GLU A 107 11.78 4.91 -16.07
CA GLU A 107 12.78 5.46 -17.00
C GLU A 107 12.21 5.90 -18.36
N GLY A 108 10.99 5.47 -18.71
CA GLY A 108 10.37 5.72 -20.01
C GLY A 108 9.34 6.86 -20.02
N PRO A 109 9.30 7.73 -21.06
CA PRO A 109 8.26 8.76 -21.22
C PRO A 109 6.83 8.21 -21.18
N MET A 110 6.64 6.96 -21.63
CA MET A 110 5.35 6.27 -21.60
C MET A 110 4.85 5.99 -20.19
N GLN A 111 5.74 5.62 -19.26
CA GLN A 111 5.39 5.32 -17.86
C GLN A 111 4.95 6.61 -17.14
N TRP A 112 5.65 7.71 -17.37
CA TRP A 112 5.22 9.04 -16.89
C TRP A 112 3.85 9.45 -17.45
N GLY A 113 3.58 9.09 -18.72
CA GLY A 113 2.25 9.25 -19.32
C GLY A 113 1.15 8.47 -18.57
N MET A 114 1.42 7.21 -18.20
CA MET A 114 0.47 6.39 -17.42
C MET A 114 0.29 6.91 -15.99
N VAL A 115 1.36 7.37 -15.33
CA VAL A 115 1.29 8.00 -14.01
C VAL A 115 0.43 9.27 -14.08
N LEU A 116 0.69 10.15 -15.06
CA LEU A 116 -0.08 11.37 -15.24
C LEU A 116 -1.55 11.06 -15.55
N PHE A 117 -1.80 10.08 -16.41
CA PHE A 117 -3.16 9.64 -16.73
C PHE A 117 -3.90 9.11 -15.51
N SER A 118 -3.30 8.18 -14.76
CA SER A 118 -3.92 7.58 -13.56
C SER A 118 -4.15 8.61 -12.45
N LEU A 119 -3.22 9.55 -12.25
CA LEU A 119 -3.39 10.65 -11.29
C LEU A 119 -4.51 11.60 -11.74
N SER A 120 -4.54 11.97 -13.02
CA SER A 120 -5.59 12.84 -13.59
C SER A 120 -6.97 12.17 -13.46
N PHE A 121 -7.05 10.88 -13.79
CA PHE A 121 -8.28 10.10 -13.64
C PHE A 121 -8.73 10.03 -12.17
N SER A 122 -7.80 9.84 -11.24
CA SER A 122 -8.10 9.82 -9.80
C SER A 122 -8.63 11.18 -9.32
N ILE A 123 -8.03 12.29 -9.78
CA ILE A 123 -8.51 13.65 -9.45
C ILE A 123 -9.91 13.87 -10.02
N LEU A 124 -10.14 13.48 -11.28
CA LEU A 124 -11.44 13.58 -11.92
C LEU A 124 -12.50 12.77 -11.18
N LEU A 125 -12.20 11.53 -10.82
CA LEU A 125 -13.15 10.61 -10.20
C LEU A 125 -13.48 10.95 -8.75
N PHE A 126 -12.49 11.37 -7.95
CA PHE A 126 -12.66 11.53 -6.49
C PHE A 126 -12.78 12.98 -6.00
N PHE A 127 -12.48 13.96 -6.84
CA PHE A 127 -12.60 15.38 -6.49
C PHE A 127 -13.57 16.11 -7.41
N VAL A 128 -13.34 16.05 -8.73
CA VAL A 128 -14.15 16.82 -9.69
C VAL A 128 -15.55 16.24 -9.82
N LEU A 129 -15.68 14.93 -9.99
CA LEU A 129 -16.97 14.28 -10.20
C LEU A 129 -17.92 14.44 -8.99
N PRO A 130 -17.50 14.21 -7.72
CA PRO A 130 -18.39 14.41 -6.58
C PRO A 130 -18.90 15.84 -6.46
N THR A 131 -18.03 16.84 -6.65
CA THR A 131 -18.42 18.25 -6.60
C THR A 131 -19.36 18.60 -7.74
N PHE A 132 -19.06 18.18 -8.97
CA PHE A 132 -19.94 18.38 -10.13
C PHE A 132 -21.32 17.76 -9.92
N LEU A 133 -21.39 16.53 -9.40
CA LEU A 133 -22.67 15.87 -9.11
C LEU A 133 -23.44 16.57 -7.99
N ALA A 134 -22.76 17.06 -6.95
CA ALA A 134 -23.38 17.81 -5.87
C ALA A 134 -23.98 19.13 -6.35
N ASP A 135 -23.25 19.87 -7.20
CA ASP A 135 -23.73 21.11 -7.80
C ASP A 135 -24.91 20.86 -8.75
N LEU A 136 -24.86 19.78 -9.54
CA LEU A 136 -25.95 19.40 -10.43
C LEU A 136 -27.23 19.07 -9.64
N VAL A 137 -27.11 18.29 -8.57
CA VAL A 137 -28.24 17.95 -7.67
C VAL A 137 -28.75 19.21 -6.97
N GLY A 138 -27.85 20.05 -6.44
CA GLY A 138 -28.21 21.31 -5.79
C GLY A 138 -28.97 22.25 -6.72
N GLY A 139 -28.48 22.42 -7.95
CA GLY A 139 -29.14 23.23 -8.98
C GLY A 139 -30.50 22.67 -9.40
N TRP A 140 -30.60 21.35 -9.60
CA TRP A 140 -31.86 20.70 -9.98
C TRP A 140 -32.94 20.80 -8.88
N LEU A 141 -32.53 20.72 -7.61
CA LEU A 141 -33.42 20.82 -6.45
C LEU A 141 -33.65 22.27 -5.98
N GLY A 142 -33.03 23.27 -6.62
CA GLY A 142 -33.13 24.67 -6.22
C GLY A 142 -32.52 24.98 -4.84
N ILE A 143 -31.53 24.20 -4.41
CA ILE A 143 -30.86 24.36 -3.11
C ILE A 143 -29.89 25.53 -3.20
N THR A 144 -30.15 26.58 -2.43
CA THR A 144 -29.30 27.78 -2.37
C THR A 144 -28.32 27.79 -1.20
N SER A 145 -28.47 26.85 -0.25
CA SER A 145 -27.63 26.77 0.95
C SER A 145 -26.34 26.01 0.68
N GLN A 146 -25.21 26.70 0.79
CA GLN A 146 -23.88 26.09 0.62
C GLN A 146 -23.62 24.92 1.58
N ILE A 147 -24.16 24.98 2.80
CA ILE A 147 -24.00 23.90 3.79
C ILE A 147 -24.68 22.62 3.30
N VAL A 148 -25.86 22.75 2.70
CA VAL A 148 -26.62 21.60 2.18
C VAL A 148 -25.91 21.02 0.96
N THR A 149 -25.42 21.86 0.05
CA THR A 149 -24.64 21.40 -1.12
C THR A 149 -23.35 20.67 -0.69
N ASN A 150 -22.63 21.18 0.31
CA ASN A 150 -21.43 20.53 0.84
C ASN A 150 -21.76 19.19 1.53
N LEU A 151 -22.91 19.08 2.19
CA LEU A 151 -23.37 17.82 2.79
C LEU A 151 -23.69 16.79 1.69
N ILE A 152 -24.35 17.22 0.62
CA ILE A 152 -24.63 16.38 -0.56
C ILE A 152 -23.31 15.92 -1.18
N GLU A 153 -22.34 16.81 -1.37
CA GLU A 153 -21.00 16.46 -1.86
C GLU A 153 -20.34 15.38 -0.98
N GLY A 154 -20.39 15.55 0.34
CA GLY A 154 -19.87 14.57 1.29
C GLY A 154 -20.51 13.19 1.13
N VAL A 155 -21.84 13.15 0.98
CA VAL A 155 -22.59 11.90 0.74
C VAL A 155 -22.22 11.28 -0.61
N VAL A 156 -22.18 12.08 -1.69
CA VAL A 156 -21.81 11.61 -3.02
C VAL A 156 -20.38 11.06 -3.01
N ARG A 157 -19.43 11.76 -2.38
CA ARG A 157 -18.05 11.32 -2.23
C ARG A 157 -17.96 9.99 -1.47
N LEU A 158 -18.71 9.83 -0.38
CA LEU A 158 -18.75 8.58 0.39
C LEU A 158 -19.30 7.42 -0.44
N LEU A 159 -20.43 7.64 -1.15
CA LEU A 159 -21.03 6.63 -2.01
C LEU A 159 -20.10 6.25 -3.16
N LEU A 160 -19.44 7.21 -3.79
CA LEU A 160 -18.45 6.95 -4.84
C LEU A 160 -17.25 6.17 -4.31
N LEU A 161 -16.71 6.53 -3.13
CA LEU A 161 -15.59 5.82 -2.53
C LEU A 161 -15.95 4.36 -2.22
N VAL A 162 -17.09 4.14 -1.54
CA VAL A 162 -17.56 2.80 -1.18
C VAL A 162 -17.88 2.00 -2.45
N GLY A 163 -18.58 2.59 -3.40
CA GLY A 163 -18.91 1.96 -4.69
C GLY A 163 -17.67 1.60 -5.49
N TYR A 164 -16.65 2.45 -5.51
CA TYR A 164 -15.36 2.18 -6.14
C TYR A 164 -14.65 0.99 -5.49
N VAL A 165 -14.44 1.03 -4.17
CA VAL A 165 -13.76 -0.05 -3.43
C VAL A 165 -14.51 -1.38 -3.61
N TRP A 166 -15.84 -1.33 -3.52
CA TRP A 166 -16.68 -2.50 -3.77
C TRP A 166 -16.51 -3.02 -5.20
N GLY A 167 -16.55 -2.14 -6.20
CA GLY A 167 -16.40 -2.49 -7.62
C GLY A 167 -15.05 -3.14 -7.94
N ILE A 168 -13.94 -2.53 -7.52
CA ILE A 168 -12.61 -3.12 -7.73
C ILE A 168 -12.42 -4.39 -6.91
N GLY A 169 -13.06 -4.50 -5.74
CA GLY A 169 -13.05 -5.70 -4.90
C GLY A 169 -13.67 -6.93 -5.56
N LEU A 170 -14.38 -6.77 -6.67
CA LEU A 170 -14.89 -7.89 -7.48
C LEU A 170 -13.81 -8.50 -8.38
N MET A 171 -12.75 -7.76 -8.70
CA MET A 171 -11.63 -8.23 -9.52
C MET A 171 -10.83 -9.31 -8.79
N GLU A 172 -10.40 -10.35 -9.52
CA GLU A 172 -9.70 -11.49 -8.92
C GLU A 172 -8.38 -11.10 -8.24
N ASP A 173 -7.63 -10.20 -8.87
CA ASP A 173 -6.34 -9.72 -8.34
C ASP A 173 -6.53 -8.98 -7.00
N VAL A 174 -7.58 -8.15 -6.90
CA VAL A 174 -7.91 -7.42 -5.67
C VAL A 174 -8.42 -8.37 -4.58
N LYS A 175 -9.22 -9.39 -4.95
CA LYS A 175 -9.59 -10.45 -4.01
C LYS A 175 -8.38 -11.20 -3.46
N ARG A 176 -7.36 -11.44 -4.30
CA ARG A 176 -6.08 -12.04 -3.87
C ARG A 176 -5.35 -11.11 -2.93
N LEU A 177 -5.23 -9.82 -3.25
CA LEU A 177 -4.65 -8.81 -2.36
C LEU A 177 -5.33 -8.80 -0.98
N TYR A 178 -6.67 -8.84 -0.91
CA TYR A 178 -7.40 -8.92 0.36
C TYR A 178 -7.16 -10.22 1.13
N ARG A 179 -6.96 -11.35 0.44
CA ARG A 179 -6.55 -12.60 1.08
C ARG A 179 -5.17 -12.49 1.71
N TYR A 180 -4.21 -11.88 1.02
CA TYR A 180 -2.87 -11.64 1.59
C TYR A 180 -2.92 -10.66 2.77
N HIS A 181 -3.75 -9.63 2.71
CA HIS A 181 -3.97 -8.74 3.85
C HIS A 181 -4.55 -9.47 5.06
N GLY A 182 -5.55 -10.34 4.84
CA GLY A 182 -6.10 -11.18 5.90
C GLY A 182 -5.07 -12.16 6.47
N ALA A 183 -4.17 -12.69 5.62
CA ALA A 183 -3.08 -13.57 6.05
C ALA A 183 -2.06 -12.82 6.90
N GLU A 184 -1.69 -11.58 6.54
CA GLU A 184 -0.80 -10.71 7.30
C GLU A 184 -1.25 -10.59 8.77
N HIS A 185 -2.49 -10.15 8.97
CA HIS A 185 -3.05 -9.96 10.32
C HIS A 185 -3.14 -11.28 11.10
N LYS A 186 -3.52 -12.37 10.45
CA LYS A 186 -3.59 -13.69 11.10
C LYS A 186 -2.22 -14.17 11.54
N THR A 187 -1.19 -13.97 10.72
CA THR A 187 0.19 -14.35 11.04
C THR A 187 0.72 -13.53 12.22
N ILE A 188 0.50 -12.21 12.24
CA ILE A 188 0.89 -11.36 13.37
C ILE A 188 0.16 -11.78 14.65
N ASN A 189 -1.16 -11.98 14.58
CA ASN A 189 -1.94 -12.41 15.74
C ASN A 189 -1.51 -13.79 16.26
N ALA A 190 -1.20 -14.74 15.37
CA ALA A 190 -0.68 -16.06 15.75
C ALA A 190 0.70 -15.95 16.42
N TYR A 191 1.59 -15.10 15.88
CA TYR A 191 2.88 -14.81 16.48
C TYR A 191 2.74 -14.20 17.89
N GLU A 192 1.88 -13.19 18.04
CA GLU A 192 1.63 -12.51 19.32
C GLU A 192 1.00 -13.44 20.36
N ALA A 193 0.19 -14.41 19.92
CA ALA A 193 -0.37 -15.46 20.76
C ALA A 193 0.64 -16.58 21.10
N GLY A 194 1.85 -16.56 20.53
CA GLY A 194 2.87 -17.60 20.72
C GLY A 194 2.49 -18.95 20.11
N ALA A 195 1.64 -18.94 19.08
CA ALA A 195 1.31 -20.13 18.30
C ALA A 195 2.51 -20.57 17.43
N GLU A 196 2.51 -21.82 17.01
CA GLU A 196 3.48 -22.36 16.07
C GLU A 196 3.19 -21.79 14.66
N LEU A 197 4.23 -21.35 13.94
CA LEU A 197 4.15 -20.71 12.62
C LEU A 197 4.94 -21.49 11.57
#